data_AF-A0A7J9NVG6-F1
#
_entry.id   AF-A0A7J9NVG6-F1
#
_cell.length_a   1.000
_cell.length_b   1.000
_cell.length_c   1.000
_cell.angle_alpha   90.00
_cell.angle_beta   90.00
_cell.angle_gamma   90.00
#
_symmetry.space_group_name_H-M   'P 1'
#
loop_
_entity.id
_entity.type
_entity.pdbx_description
1 polymer ?
#
loop_
_entity_poly.entity_id
_entity_poly.type
_entity_poly.pdbx_seq_one_letter_code
_entity_poly.pdbx_strand_id
1 'polypeptide(L)'
;MKYISSISVDISSNDVETNEVVNEKIERELQLEMSKIGVKSTITNVTGDDIVISSFVSEDRIEEVNNIVFKLLYKHAEGFEDLEGVSNDPKTAGEGVSYALSKTPSEYGDSIIIGFDTYCGESFVNEAALFVEEIGKKFGYDSSSSVSDVPTKIPGIGYSGVSTDDPVVVITLENVKDLQKIAGMIYGGLLGFENVYFVKRGSPTNILPPGVIYTMTAFLNGNAIDLYDGIKRKNNLL
;
A
#
# COMPACT_ATOMS: atom_id res chain seq x y z
N MET A 1 11.67 16.73 8.25
CA MET A 1 11.33 16.29 6.87
C MET A 1 9.95 15.65 6.89
N LYS A 2 9.23 15.54 5.76
CA LYS A 2 7.93 14.86 5.69
C LYS A 2 8.01 13.61 4.82
N TYR A 3 7.13 12.67 5.10
CA TYR A 3 7.13 11.33 4.51
C TYR A 3 5.71 10.88 4.20
N ILE A 4 5.62 9.94 3.27
CA ILE A 4 4.47 9.06 3.11
C ILE A 4 4.85 7.71 3.71
N SER A 5 4.11 7.30 4.74
CA SER A 5 4.25 6.00 5.41
C SER A 5 3.05 5.14 5.03
N SER A 6 3.28 3.99 4.40
CA SER A 6 2.24 3.08 3.95
C SER A 6 2.44 1.69 4.53
N ILE A 7 1.39 1.15 5.14
CA ILE A 7 1.35 -0.20 5.70
C ILE A 7 0.28 -0.98 4.92
N SER A 8 0.67 -2.09 4.31
CA SER A 8 -0.21 -3.13 3.76
C SER A 8 -0.28 -4.31 4.71
N VAL A 9 -1.42 -4.98 4.74
CA VAL A 9 -1.66 -6.14 5.59
C VAL A 9 -2.91 -6.89 5.15
N ASP A 10 -2.87 -8.21 5.22
CA ASP A 10 -4.08 -9.04 5.25
C ASP A 10 -4.68 -9.02 6.67
N ILE A 11 -5.92 -8.56 6.73
CA ILE A 11 -6.74 -8.54 7.96
C ILE A 11 -8.02 -9.36 7.82
N SER A 12 -8.19 -10.05 6.71
CA SER A 12 -9.41 -10.74 6.33
C SER A 12 -9.44 -12.14 6.94
N SER A 13 -10.64 -12.71 7.04
CA SER A 13 -10.79 -14.11 7.47
C SER A 13 -10.70 -15.11 6.32
N ASN A 14 -10.43 -14.61 5.11
CA ASN A 14 -10.36 -15.38 3.88
C ASN A 14 -9.42 -14.67 2.89
N ASP A 15 -8.74 -15.46 2.08
CA ASP A 15 -7.71 -15.01 1.13
C ASP A 15 -8.32 -14.53 -0.21
N VAL A 16 -9.41 -13.76 -0.18
CA VAL A 16 -10.15 -13.34 -1.38
C VAL A 16 -10.65 -11.91 -1.32
N GLU A 17 -11.25 -11.51 -0.19
CA GLU A 17 -11.81 -10.17 -0.04
C GLU A 17 -11.88 -9.67 1.40
N THR A 18 -11.63 -8.36 1.55
CA THR A 18 -11.87 -7.65 2.80
C THR A 18 -13.34 -7.45 3.12
N ASN A 19 -13.66 -7.41 4.41
CA ASN A 19 -14.98 -7.04 4.89
C ASN A 19 -15.18 -5.52 4.88
N GLU A 20 -16.07 -5.01 4.02
CA GLU A 20 -16.36 -3.58 3.91
C GLU A 20 -16.73 -2.92 5.25
N VAL A 21 -17.43 -3.64 6.14
CA VAL A 21 -17.80 -3.12 7.46
C VAL A 21 -16.59 -2.97 8.38
N VAL A 22 -15.59 -3.84 8.24
CA VAL A 22 -14.30 -3.74 8.96
C VAL A 22 -13.54 -2.54 8.41
N ASN A 23 -13.45 -2.39 7.09
CA ASN A 23 -12.80 -1.27 6.43
C ASN A 23 -13.39 0.08 6.88
N GLU A 24 -14.72 0.21 6.94
CA GLU A 24 -15.40 1.42 7.40
C GLU A 24 -15.09 1.76 8.88
N LYS A 25 -15.03 0.74 9.75
CA LYS A 25 -14.67 0.94 11.17
C LYS A 25 -13.22 1.40 11.31
N ILE A 26 -12.32 0.76 10.58
CA ILE A 26 -10.90 1.10 10.53
C ILE A 26 -10.73 2.56 10.07
N GLU A 27 -11.31 2.92 8.92
CA GLU A 27 -11.23 4.29 8.37
C GLU A 27 -11.73 5.33 9.36
N ARG A 28 -12.89 5.08 9.99
CA ARG A 28 -13.48 6.02 10.94
C ARG A 28 -12.60 6.22 12.17
N GLU A 29 -12.10 5.14 12.77
CA GLU A 29 -11.24 5.23 13.95
C GLU A 29 -9.87 5.82 13.61
N LEU A 30 -9.35 5.52 12.42
CA LEU A 30 -8.09 6.06 11.92
C LEU A 30 -8.17 7.58 11.80
N GLN A 31 -9.23 8.09 11.16
CA GLN A 31 -9.45 9.54 11.05
C GLN A 31 -9.58 10.21 12.42
N LEU A 32 -10.24 9.57 13.38
CA LEU A 32 -10.37 10.08 14.75
C LEU A 32 -9.02 10.16 15.47
N GLU A 33 -8.24 9.09 15.48
CA GLU A 33 -6.93 9.07 16.16
C GLU A 33 -5.94 10.02 15.49
N MET A 34 -5.88 10.03 14.16
CA MET A 34 -4.93 10.85 13.40
C MET A 34 -5.23 12.34 13.50
N SER A 35 -6.51 12.71 13.63
CA SER A 35 -6.92 14.11 13.84
C SER A 35 -6.38 14.71 15.15
N LYS A 36 -6.26 13.90 16.21
CA LYS A 36 -5.75 14.34 17.53
C LYS A 36 -4.29 14.77 17.45
N ILE A 37 -3.54 14.15 16.54
CA ILE A 37 -2.12 14.41 16.33
C ILE A 37 -1.87 15.24 15.07
N GLY A 38 -2.91 15.66 14.34
CA GLY A 38 -2.77 16.50 13.15
C GLY A 38 -2.11 15.80 11.96
N VAL A 39 -2.24 14.47 11.87
CA VAL A 39 -1.76 13.65 10.76
C VAL A 39 -2.90 13.38 9.79
N LYS A 40 -2.61 13.38 8.49
CA LYS A 40 -3.56 12.96 7.47
C LYS A 40 -3.30 11.51 7.11
N SER A 41 -4.30 10.66 7.26
CA SER A 41 -4.21 9.24 7.00
C SER A 41 -5.57 8.71 6.54
N THR A 42 -5.55 7.70 5.68
CA THR A 42 -6.75 7.05 5.12
C THR A 42 -6.35 5.68 4.57
N ILE A 43 -7.32 4.79 4.41
CA ILE A 43 -7.19 3.59 3.60
C ILE A 43 -7.08 4.03 2.14
N THR A 44 -5.92 3.83 1.54
CA THR A 44 -5.65 4.18 0.14
C THR A 44 -6.00 3.05 -0.81
N ASN A 45 -5.74 1.81 -0.42
CA ASN A 45 -5.95 0.65 -1.27
C ASN A 45 -6.72 -0.42 -0.51
N VAL A 46 -7.51 -1.17 -1.25
CA VAL A 46 -8.16 -2.40 -0.83
C VAL A 46 -8.04 -3.31 -2.05
N THR A 47 -7.19 -4.32 -1.97
CA THR A 47 -6.76 -5.14 -3.09
C THR A 47 -6.97 -6.59 -2.67
N GLY A 48 -8.05 -7.24 -3.13
CA GLY A 48 -8.42 -8.54 -2.58
C GLY A 48 -8.75 -8.44 -1.09
N ASP A 49 -8.07 -9.24 -0.30
CA ASP A 49 -8.09 -9.33 1.16
C ASP A 49 -7.13 -8.38 1.88
N ASP A 50 -6.28 -7.66 1.14
CA ASP A 50 -5.35 -6.69 1.70
C ASP A 50 -5.92 -5.28 1.79
N ILE A 51 -5.50 -4.56 2.83
CA ILE A 51 -5.70 -3.11 2.95
C ILE A 51 -4.38 -2.35 3.06
N VAL A 52 -4.31 -1.19 2.39
CA VAL A 52 -3.20 -0.26 2.56
C VAL A 52 -3.67 1.00 3.28
N ILE A 53 -3.05 1.30 4.41
CA ILE A 53 -3.21 2.58 5.13
C ILE A 53 -2.00 3.46 4.85
N SER A 54 -2.23 4.63 4.28
CA SER A 54 -1.16 5.60 3.98
C SER A 54 -1.32 6.87 4.80
N SER A 55 -0.20 7.39 5.32
CA SER A 55 -0.16 8.53 6.21
C SER A 55 0.87 9.57 5.76
N PHE A 56 0.46 10.84 5.73
CA PHE A 56 1.36 11.99 5.54
C PHE A 56 1.89 12.45 6.89
N VAL A 57 3.15 12.15 7.15
CA VAL A 57 3.73 12.19 8.50
C VAL A 57 5.05 12.95 8.54
N SER A 58 5.32 13.64 9.64
CA SER A 58 6.63 14.23 9.90
C SER A 58 7.57 13.19 10.51
N GLU A 59 8.87 13.34 10.24
CA GLU A 59 9.91 12.40 10.69
C GLU A 59 9.83 12.00 12.17
N ASP A 60 9.56 12.97 13.04
CA ASP A 60 9.45 12.81 14.49
C ASP A 60 8.21 12.01 14.95
N ARG A 61 7.26 11.75 14.05
CA ARG A 61 5.98 11.09 14.34
C ARG A 61 5.81 9.75 13.64
N ILE A 62 6.78 9.30 12.85
CA ILE A 62 6.67 8.04 12.10
C ILE A 62 6.38 6.86 13.05
N GLU A 63 7.13 6.74 14.15
CA GLU A 63 6.93 5.66 15.12
C GLU A 63 5.55 5.72 15.78
N GLU A 64 5.09 6.90 16.18
CA GLU A 64 3.77 7.11 16.80
C GLU A 64 2.65 6.72 15.83
N VAL A 65 2.71 7.22 14.59
CA VAL A 65 1.69 6.96 13.56
C VAL A 65 1.63 5.49 13.19
N ASN A 66 2.78 4.86 12.91
CA ASN A 66 2.83 3.44 12.59
C ASN A 66 2.26 2.60 13.75
N ASN A 67 2.60 2.92 15.00
CA ASN A 67 2.08 2.21 16.16
C ASN A 67 0.55 2.35 16.31
N ILE A 68 -0.01 3.53 16.04
CA ILE A 68 -1.46 3.75 16.04
C ILE A 68 -2.12 2.90 14.95
N VAL A 69 -1.59 2.95 13.72
CA VAL A 69 -2.11 2.17 12.58
C VAL A 69 -2.10 0.68 12.91
N PHE A 70 -0.98 0.15 13.38
CA PHE A 70 -0.85 -1.28 13.72
C PHE A 70 -1.82 -1.73 14.81
N LYS A 71 -1.96 -0.95 15.89
CA LYS A 71 -2.93 -1.25 16.96
C LYS A 71 -4.37 -1.25 16.45
N LEU A 72 -4.68 -0.35 15.53
CA LEU A 72 -6.00 -0.21 14.96
C LEU A 72 -6.31 -1.39 14.03
N LEU A 73 -5.35 -1.80 13.20
CA LEU A 73 -5.43 -3.04 12.40
C LEU A 73 -5.68 -4.24 13.32
N TYR A 74 -4.83 -4.44 14.33
CA TYR A 74 -4.95 -5.54 15.30
C TYR A 74 -6.28 -5.56 16.05
N LYS A 75 -6.87 -4.38 16.31
CA LYS A 75 -8.15 -4.26 17.01
C LYS A 75 -9.34 -4.75 16.17
N HIS A 76 -9.27 -4.58 14.86
CA HIS A 76 -10.41 -4.79 13.95
C HIS A 76 -10.26 -5.98 13.02
N ALA A 77 -9.05 -6.54 12.92
CA ALA A 77 -8.77 -7.65 12.02
C ALA A 77 -9.63 -8.88 12.31
N GLU A 78 -9.96 -9.60 11.24
CA GLU A 78 -10.65 -10.88 11.25
C GLU A 78 -9.65 -12.04 11.10
N GLY A 79 -8.55 -11.83 10.39
CA GLY A 79 -7.34 -12.67 10.34
C GLY A 79 -6.16 -12.01 11.07
N PHE A 80 -5.22 -12.82 11.56
CA PHE A 80 -4.11 -12.34 12.39
C PHE A 80 -2.73 -12.82 11.93
N GLU A 81 -2.64 -13.58 10.84
CA GLU A 81 -1.40 -14.25 10.44
C GLU A 81 -0.27 -13.24 10.20
N ASP A 82 -0.51 -12.22 9.38
CA ASP A 82 0.43 -11.12 9.14
C ASP A 82 0.76 -10.30 10.38
N LEU A 83 -0.27 -10.03 11.18
CA LEU A 83 -0.13 -9.22 12.39
C LEU A 83 0.72 -9.93 13.44
N GLU A 84 0.62 -11.26 13.53
CA GLU A 84 1.38 -12.09 14.45
C GLU A 84 2.78 -12.47 13.93
N GLY A 85 3.04 -12.35 12.62
CA GLY A 85 4.37 -12.55 12.07
C GLY A 85 5.35 -11.40 12.33
N VAL A 86 4.85 -10.24 12.77
CA VAL A 86 5.68 -9.13 13.25
C VAL A 86 6.46 -9.52 14.52
N SER A 87 7.77 -9.29 14.53
CA SER A 87 8.63 -9.66 15.67
C SER A 87 9.55 -8.53 16.14
N ASN A 88 9.98 -8.58 17.40
CA ASN A 88 11.02 -7.68 17.91
C ASN A 88 12.45 -8.13 17.53
N ASP A 89 12.62 -9.39 17.12
CA ASP A 89 13.89 -9.94 16.62
C ASP A 89 13.75 -10.25 15.13
N PRO A 90 14.58 -9.66 14.24
CA PRO A 90 14.51 -9.91 12.81
C PRO A 90 14.70 -11.40 12.44
N LYS A 91 15.32 -12.22 13.30
CA LYS A 91 15.50 -13.65 13.03
C LYS A 91 14.25 -14.49 13.23
N THR A 92 13.28 -13.95 13.95
CA THR A 92 12.01 -14.63 14.25
C THR A 92 10.82 -13.92 13.62
N ALA A 93 11.05 -12.89 12.80
CA ALA A 93 10.01 -12.27 12.00
C ALA A 93 9.56 -13.23 10.90
N GLY A 94 8.26 -13.49 10.85
CA GLY A 94 7.59 -14.24 9.80
C GLY A 94 7.10 -13.32 8.68
N GLU A 95 6.21 -13.83 7.85
CA GLU A 95 5.38 -12.98 7.00
C GLU A 95 4.54 -12.06 7.86
N GLY A 96 4.63 -10.76 7.60
CA GLY A 96 3.90 -9.77 8.36
C GLY A 96 3.80 -8.48 7.60
N VAL A 97 3.25 -7.45 8.23
CA VAL A 97 2.81 -6.26 7.51
C VAL A 97 3.85 -5.68 6.54
N SER A 98 3.42 -5.45 5.30
CA SER A 98 4.20 -4.82 4.26
C SER A 98 4.37 -3.34 4.54
N TYR A 99 5.61 -2.82 4.47
CA TYR A 99 5.90 -1.43 4.84
C TYR A 99 6.73 -0.67 3.82
N ALA A 100 6.22 0.47 3.35
CA ALA A 100 6.94 1.41 2.50
C ALA A 100 6.98 2.82 3.12
N LEU A 101 8.16 3.45 3.07
CA LEU A 101 8.39 4.81 3.56
C LEU A 101 9.12 5.62 2.50
N SER A 102 8.51 6.69 1.99
CA SER A 102 9.10 7.56 0.97
C SER A 102 9.14 9.01 1.46
N LYS A 103 10.22 9.74 1.18
CA LYS A 103 10.31 11.17 1.51
C LYS A 103 9.47 11.98 0.54
N THR A 104 8.69 12.93 1.03
CA THR A 104 7.90 13.79 0.13
C THR A 104 8.31 15.25 0.27
N PRO A 105 8.60 15.93 -0.85
CA PRO A 105 8.75 17.38 -0.89
C PRO A 105 7.39 18.10 -0.95
N SER A 106 6.29 17.38 -1.21
CA SER A 106 4.95 17.97 -1.24
C SER A 106 4.51 18.43 0.15
N GLU A 107 3.98 19.66 0.22
CA GLU A 107 3.36 20.18 1.44
C GLU A 107 2.05 19.47 1.78
N TYR A 108 1.46 18.76 0.82
CA TYR A 108 0.16 18.09 0.90
C TYR A 108 0.26 16.55 0.89
N GLY A 109 1.46 16.01 0.70
CA GLY A 109 1.69 14.57 0.63
C GLY A 109 1.29 13.94 -0.69
N ASP A 110 1.37 14.70 -1.80
CA ASP A 110 0.97 14.20 -3.11
C ASP A 110 1.78 12.97 -3.50
N SER A 111 1.09 11.86 -3.73
CA SER A 111 1.71 10.56 -4.00
C SER A 111 0.79 9.62 -4.76
N ILE A 112 1.38 8.59 -5.34
CA ILE A 112 0.68 7.43 -5.90
C ILE A 112 1.03 6.24 -5.02
N ILE A 113 0.00 5.53 -4.57
CA ILE A 113 0.09 4.33 -3.74
C ILE A 113 -0.44 3.15 -4.55
N ILE A 114 0.36 2.10 -4.64
CA ILE A 114 0.03 0.89 -5.37
C ILE A 114 0.05 -0.24 -4.35
N GLY A 115 -1.10 -0.90 -4.18
CA GLY A 115 -1.21 -2.13 -3.39
C GLY A 115 -1.37 -3.30 -4.35
N PHE A 116 -0.66 -4.37 -4.05
CA PHE A 116 -0.72 -5.64 -4.76
C PHE A 116 -1.34 -6.70 -3.84
N ASP A 117 -1.93 -7.72 -4.45
CA ASP A 117 -2.36 -8.96 -3.82
C ASP A 117 -2.15 -10.07 -4.88
N THR A 118 -1.90 -11.29 -4.44
CA THR A 118 -1.53 -12.42 -5.26
C THR A 118 -2.30 -13.68 -4.88
N TYR A 119 -2.63 -14.48 -5.89
CA TYR A 119 -3.11 -15.84 -5.67
C TYR A 119 -2.23 -16.81 -6.48
N CYS A 120 -1.33 -17.50 -5.77
CA CYS A 120 -0.30 -18.37 -6.35
C CYS A 120 0.69 -17.63 -7.30
N GLY A 121 0.76 -16.30 -7.23
CA GLY A 121 1.62 -15.42 -8.03
C GLY A 121 2.85 -14.90 -7.28
N GLU A 122 3.19 -15.47 -6.12
CA GLU A 122 4.28 -15.02 -5.23
C GLU A 122 5.63 -15.03 -5.95
N SER A 123 5.77 -15.88 -6.98
CA SER A 123 6.96 -15.95 -7.84
C SER A 123 7.22 -14.70 -8.69
N PHE A 124 6.24 -13.81 -8.88
CA PHE A 124 6.37 -12.63 -9.74
C PHE A 124 5.76 -11.33 -9.19
N VAL A 125 4.98 -11.37 -8.09
CA VAL A 125 4.41 -10.14 -7.47
C VAL A 125 5.50 -9.14 -7.07
N ASN A 126 6.62 -9.62 -6.52
CA ASN A 126 7.77 -8.79 -6.15
C ASN A 126 8.43 -8.13 -7.38
N GLU A 127 8.49 -8.83 -8.51
CA GLU A 127 9.01 -8.26 -9.76
C GLU A 127 8.13 -7.10 -10.23
N ALA A 128 6.81 -7.28 -10.20
CA ALA A 128 5.85 -6.23 -10.55
C ALA A 128 5.95 -5.01 -9.63
N ALA A 129 6.06 -5.21 -8.32
CA ALA A 129 6.21 -4.13 -7.34
C ALA A 129 7.54 -3.37 -7.52
N LEU A 130 8.66 -4.08 -7.67
CA LEU A 130 9.97 -3.46 -7.92
C LEU A 130 10.00 -2.69 -9.24
N PHE A 131 9.35 -3.20 -10.29
CA PHE A 131 9.21 -2.48 -11.55
C PHE A 131 8.48 -1.14 -11.39
N VAL A 132 7.44 -1.08 -10.54
CA VAL A 132 6.74 0.18 -10.24
C VAL A 132 7.64 1.15 -9.48
N GLU A 133 8.39 0.67 -8.49
CA GLU A 133 9.36 1.48 -7.75
C GLU A 133 10.44 2.07 -8.68
N GLU A 134 10.94 1.28 -9.62
CA GLU A 134 11.91 1.72 -10.64
C GLU A 134 11.36 2.84 -11.53
N ILE A 135 10.07 2.82 -11.90
CA ILE A 135 9.44 3.92 -12.63
C ILE A 135 9.55 5.22 -11.83
N GLY A 136 9.19 5.21 -10.54
CA GLY A 136 9.28 6.39 -9.68
C GLY A 136 10.70 6.95 -9.62
N LYS A 137 11.67 6.08 -9.30
CA LYS A 137 13.09 6.44 -9.22
C LYS A 137 13.65 7.00 -10.53
N LYS A 138 13.28 6.41 -11.67
CA LYS A 138 13.74 6.82 -13.00
C LYS A 138 13.34 8.26 -13.35
N PHE A 139 12.23 8.75 -12.82
CA PHE A 139 11.79 10.13 -13.01
C PHE A 139 12.23 11.09 -11.91
N GLY A 140 13.12 10.65 -11.02
CA GLY A 140 13.71 11.48 -9.97
C GLY A 140 12.83 11.65 -8.73
N TYR A 141 11.76 10.86 -8.61
CA TYR A 141 10.91 10.86 -7.42
C TYR A 141 11.49 9.94 -6.34
N ASP A 142 11.25 10.29 -5.08
CA ASP A 142 11.46 9.36 -3.97
C ASP A 142 10.34 8.31 -4.02
N SER A 143 10.76 7.06 -4.16
CA SER A 143 9.89 5.90 -4.26
C SER A 143 10.49 4.72 -3.53
N SER A 144 9.64 3.99 -2.82
CA SER A 144 9.98 2.78 -2.09
C SER A 144 8.90 1.73 -2.23
N SER A 145 9.31 0.46 -2.18
CA SER A 145 8.44 -0.69 -2.04
C SER A 145 8.64 -1.37 -0.69
N SER A 146 7.70 -2.21 -0.27
CA SER A 146 7.87 -3.11 0.89
C SER A 146 8.74 -4.34 0.59
N VAL A 147 9.05 -4.60 -0.69
CA VAL A 147 9.88 -5.73 -1.12
C VAL A 147 11.31 -5.58 -0.60
N SER A 148 11.80 -6.59 0.10
CA SER A 148 13.13 -6.59 0.70
C SER A 148 13.71 -8.00 0.77
N ASP A 149 15.03 -8.14 0.52
CA ASP A 149 15.75 -9.40 0.68
C ASP A 149 16.13 -9.70 2.15
N VAL A 150 15.83 -8.77 3.06
CA VAL A 150 16.13 -8.88 4.50
C VAL A 150 14.93 -8.44 5.34
N PRO A 151 14.77 -8.94 6.57
CA PRO A 151 13.70 -8.50 7.45
C PRO A 151 13.65 -6.98 7.58
N THR A 152 12.48 -6.40 7.34
CA THR A 152 12.27 -4.95 7.29
C THR A 152 11.91 -4.43 8.67
N LYS A 153 12.71 -3.50 9.21
CA LYS A 153 12.37 -2.78 10.44
C LYS A 153 11.28 -1.77 10.18
N ILE A 154 10.17 -1.88 10.90
CA ILE A 154 9.06 -0.93 10.87
C ILE A 154 9.09 -0.09 12.14
N PRO A 155 9.41 1.21 12.05
CA PRO A 155 9.54 2.08 13.22
C PRO A 155 8.26 2.08 14.07
N GLY A 156 8.39 1.87 15.38
CA GLY A 156 7.27 1.82 16.33
C GLY A 156 6.48 0.51 16.39
N ILE A 157 6.78 -0.47 15.53
CA ILE A 157 6.06 -1.75 15.43
C ILE A 157 6.99 -2.93 15.73
N GLY A 158 8.05 -3.13 14.93
CA GLY A 158 8.88 -4.34 15.00
C GLY A 158 9.60 -4.61 13.69
N TYR A 159 9.79 -5.87 13.35
CA TYR A 159 10.31 -6.34 12.07
C TYR A 159 9.26 -7.21 11.38
N SER A 160 9.06 -6.98 10.09
CA SER A 160 8.45 -7.96 9.19
C SER A 160 9.55 -8.79 8.51
N GLY A 161 9.24 -10.01 8.12
CA GLY A 161 10.16 -10.93 7.44
C GLY A 161 10.45 -10.53 6.00
N VAL A 162 10.92 -11.50 5.21
CA VAL A 162 11.30 -11.33 3.80
C VAL A 162 10.15 -11.71 2.86
N SER A 163 9.28 -12.61 3.29
CA SER A 163 8.09 -13.00 2.55
C SER A 163 7.03 -11.90 2.62
N THR A 164 6.45 -11.57 1.47
CA THR A 164 5.26 -10.74 1.29
C THR A 164 4.59 -11.19 0.00
N ASP A 165 3.30 -11.39 0.08
CA ASP A 165 2.36 -11.63 -1.00
C ASP A 165 1.54 -10.35 -1.34
N ASP A 166 1.53 -9.38 -0.42
CA ASP A 166 0.81 -8.12 -0.43
C ASP A 166 1.67 -6.82 -0.64
N PRO A 167 2.66 -6.78 -1.56
CA PRO A 167 3.60 -5.67 -1.55
C PRO A 167 2.92 -4.32 -1.81
N VAL A 168 3.45 -3.27 -1.17
CA VAL A 168 2.99 -1.89 -1.37
C VAL A 168 4.12 -1.04 -1.93
N VAL A 169 3.78 -0.18 -2.90
CA VAL A 169 4.71 0.77 -3.51
C VAL A 169 4.20 2.19 -3.34
N VAL A 170 5.09 3.07 -2.91
CA VAL A 170 4.85 4.50 -2.76
C VAL A 170 5.72 5.26 -3.76
N ILE A 171 5.11 6.19 -4.49
CA ILE A 171 5.82 7.15 -5.33
C ILE A 171 5.37 8.55 -4.94
N THR A 172 6.27 9.34 -4.39
CA THR A 172 5.96 10.73 -4.01
C THR A 172 6.08 11.66 -5.21
N LEU A 173 5.25 12.70 -5.25
CA LEU A 173 5.23 13.65 -6.36
C LEU A 173 5.62 15.04 -5.87
N GLU A 174 6.45 15.73 -6.63
CA GLU A 174 6.69 17.16 -6.43
C GLU A 174 5.52 18.01 -6.95
N ASN A 175 4.89 17.54 -8.04
CA ASN A 175 3.82 18.26 -8.71
C ASN A 175 2.70 17.28 -9.13
N VAL A 176 1.47 17.57 -8.72
CA VAL A 176 0.29 16.78 -9.06
C VAL A 176 0.08 16.64 -10.58
N LYS A 177 0.62 17.54 -11.41
CA LYS A 177 0.58 17.44 -12.87
C LYS A 177 1.27 16.19 -13.41
N ASP A 178 2.26 15.67 -12.68
CA ASP A 178 3.00 14.47 -13.08
C ASP A 178 2.24 13.18 -12.78
N LEU A 179 1.21 13.23 -11.93
CA LEU A 179 0.37 12.08 -11.58
C LEU A 179 -0.14 11.36 -12.83
N GLN A 180 -0.69 12.10 -13.79
CA GLN A 180 -1.25 11.53 -15.01
C GLN A 180 -0.20 10.79 -15.87
N LYS A 181 1.04 11.29 -15.86
CA LYS A 181 2.15 10.71 -16.61
C LYS A 181 2.62 9.43 -15.92
N ILE A 182 2.89 9.51 -14.62
CA ILE A 182 3.44 8.39 -13.83
C ILE A 182 2.41 7.26 -13.70
N ALA A 183 1.16 7.56 -13.35
CA ALA A 183 0.09 6.56 -13.33
C ALA A 183 -0.11 5.88 -14.71
N GLY A 184 0.05 6.64 -15.80
CA GLY A 184 -0.02 6.09 -17.15
C GLY A 184 1.14 5.14 -17.48
N MET A 185 2.35 5.44 -17.00
CA MET A 185 3.52 4.57 -17.19
C MET A 185 3.43 3.30 -16.36
N ILE A 186 2.96 3.40 -15.11
CA ILE A 186 2.71 2.24 -14.25
C ILE A 186 1.69 1.32 -14.90
N TYR A 187 0.52 1.87 -15.27
CA TYR A 187 -0.52 1.10 -15.94
C TYR A 187 -0.03 0.46 -17.24
N GLY A 188 0.58 1.25 -18.14
CA GLY A 188 1.08 0.73 -19.41
C GLY A 188 2.21 -0.28 -19.28
N GLY A 189 3.06 -0.14 -18.25
CA GLY A 189 4.14 -1.08 -17.96
C GLY A 189 3.63 -2.40 -17.40
N LEU A 190 2.71 -2.34 -16.42
CA LEU A 190 2.13 -3.54 -15.81
C LEU A 190 1.23 -4.33 -16.77
N LEU A 191 0.64 -3.68 -17.79
CA LEU A 191 -0.03 -4.40 -18.88
C LEU A 191 0.92 -5.35 -19.65
N GLY A 192 2.23 -5.14 -19.58
CA GLY A 192 3.22 -6.03 -20.18
C GLY A 192 3.51 -7.30 -19.38
N PHE A 193 3.05 -7.37 -18.12
CA PHE A 193 3.24 -8.53 -17.26
C PHE A 193 2.10 -9.54 -17.50
N GLU A 194 2.45 -10.80 -17.64
CA GLU A 194 1.47 -11.88 -17.76
C GLU A 194 0.75 -12.08 -16.42
N ASN A 195 -0.56 -12.26 -16.44
CA ASN A 195 -1.40 -12.50 -15.26
C ASN A 195 -1.32 -11.42 -14.16
N VAL A 196 -1.01 -10.18 -14.53
CA VAL A 196 -1.13 -9.00 -13.65
C VAL A 196 -2.34 -8.18 -14.06
N TYR A 197 -3.28 -7.97 -13.14
CA TYR A 197 -4.59 -7.41 -13.42
C TYR A 197 -4.79 -6.08 -12.68
N PHE A 198 -5.06 -5.02 -13.43
CA PHE A 198 -5.48 -3.75 -12.84
C PHE A 198 -6.95 -3.82 -12.44
N VAL A 199 -7.25 -3.72 -11.15
CA VAL A 199 -8.60 -3.83 -10.61
C VAL A 199 -9.04 -2.56 -9.90
N LYS A 200 -10.36 -2.45 -9.68
CA LYS A 200 -10.94 -1.33 -8.93
C LYS A 200 -10.66 -1.54 -7.44
N ARG A 201 -10.45 -0.47 -6.68
CA ARG A 201 -10.36 -0.57 -5.21
C ARG A 201 -11.58 -1.30 -4.64
N GLY A 202 -11.33 -2.28 -3.77
CA GLY A 202 -12.35 -3.13 -3.16
C GLY A 202 -12.81 -4.27 -4.04
N SER A 203 -12.11 -4.56 -5.14
CA SER A 203 -12.40 -5.76 -5.92
C SER A 203 -11.85 -6.99 -5.20
N PRO A 204 -12.62 -8.09 -5.11
CA PRO A 204 -12.10 -9.39 -4.69
C PRO A 204 -11.04 -9.90 -5.69
N THR A 205 -10.20 -10.83 -5.26
CA THR A 205 -9.08 -11.34 -6.07
C THR A 205 -9.55 -11.91 -7.41
N ASN A 206 -10.65 -12.70 -7.46
CA ASN A 206 -11.42 -13.08 -8.67
C ASN A 206 -10.67 -13.14 -10.03
N ILE A 207 -9.48 -13.74 -10.05
CA ILE A 207 -8.61 -13.94 -11.21
C ILE A 207 -8.36 -15.44 -11.43
N LEU A 208 -7.70 -15.78 -12.54
CA LEU A 208 -7.20 -17.13 -12.78
C LEU A 208 -5.80 -17.27 -12.13
N PRO A 209 -5.61 -18.20 -11.18
CA PRO A 209 -4.29 -18.50 -10.65
C PRO A 209 -3.39 -19.23 -11.67
N PRO A 210 -2.07 -19.02 -11.66
CA PRO A 210 -1.36 -18.03 -10.84
C PRO A 210 -1.59 -16.60 -11.35
N GLY A 211 -1.82 -15.65 -10.45
CA GLY A 211 -2.14 -14.28 -10.83
C GLY A 211 -1.90 -13.25 -9.72
N VAL A 212 -1.77 -11.99 -10.12
CA VAL A 212 -1.60 -10.83 -9.24
C VAL A 212 -2.64 -9.78 -9.61
N ILE A 213 -3.34 -9.23 -8.62
CA ILE A 213 -4.14 -8.03 -8.81
C ILE A 213 -3.41 -6.84 -8.22
N TYR A 214 -3.69 -5.64 -8.75
CA TYR A 214 -3.21 -4.42 -8.13
C TYR A 214 -4.25 -3.31 -8.23
N THR A 215 -4.26 -2.47 -7.21
CA THR A 215 -5.00 -1.21 -7.19
C THR A 215 -4.04 -0.04 -7.16
N MET A 216 -4.47 1.10 -7.70
CA MET A 216 -3.62 2.29 -7.76
C MET A 216 -4.43 3.51 -7.34
N THR A 217 -3.94 4.20 -6.32
CA THR A 217 -4.63 5.31 -5.68
C THR A 217 -3.73 6.54 -5.70
N ALA A 218 -4.31 7.69 -6.01
CA ALA A 218 -3.67 8.96 -5.73
C ALA A 218 -4.00 9.39 -4.30
N PHE A 219 -2.98 9.61 -3.49
CA PHE A 219 -3.11 10.17 -2.16
C PHE A 219 -2.77 11.66 -2.22
N LEU A 220 -3.81 12.50 -2.18
CA LEU A 220 -3.70 13.94 -2.40
C LEU A 220 -4.33 14.68 -1.23
N ASN A 221 -3.53 15.46 -0.51
CA ASN A 221 -4.00 16.29 0.60
C ASN A 221 -4.76 15.49 1.69
N GLY A 222 -4.38 14.23 1.92
CA GLY A 222 -5.05 13.33 2.86
C GLY A 222 -6.26 12.57 2.32
N ASN A 223 -6.60 12.73 1.05
CA ASN A 223 -7.70 12.00 0.41
C ASN A 223 -7.16 10.88 -0.48
N ALA A 224 -7.84 9.74 -0.48
CA ALA A 224 -7.61 8.65 -1.42
C ALA A 224 -8.54 8.79 -2.64
N ILE A 225 -7.95 8.81 -3.84
CA ILE A 225 -8.67 8.80 -5.11
C ILE A 225 -8.27 7.54 -5.87
N ASP A 226 -9.19 6.58 -5.99
CA ASP A 226 -9.01 5.40 -6.84
C ASP A 226 -8.82 5.84 -8.31
N LEU A 227 -7.71 5.43 -8.91
CA LEU A 227 -7.35 5.80 -10.29
C LEU A 227 -7.97 4.88 -11.35
N TYR A 228 -8.66 3.80 -10.96
CA TYR A 228 -9.27 2.84 -11.87
C TYR A 228 -10.16 3.49 -12.94
N ASP A 229 -11.20 4.21 -12.51
CA ASP A 229 -12.15 4.85 -13.45
C ASP A 229 -11.47 5.96 -14.26
N GLY A 230 -10.52 6.69 -13.67
CA GLY A 230 -9.77 7.75 -14.34
C GLY A 230 -8.92 7.21 -15.49
N ILE A 231 -8.21 6.10 -15.26
CA ILE A 231 -7.39 5.43 -16.27
C ILE A 231 -8.26 4.82 -17.37
N LYS A 232 -9.36 4.17 -17.03
CA LYS A 232 -10.28 3.62 -18.02
C LYS A 232 -10.86 4.70 -18.94
N ARG A 233 -11.31 5.82 -18.38
CA ARG A 233 -11.81 6.97 -19.15
C ARG A 233 -10.74 7.56 -20.07
N LYS A 234 -9.51 7.72 -19.57
CA LYS A 234 -8.39 8.26 -20.37
C LYS A 234 -8.02 7.38 -21.57
N ASN A 235 -8.13 6.06 -21.41
CA ASN A 235 -7.71 5.08 -22.42
C ASN A 235 -8.88 4.53 -23.27
N ASN A 236 -10.08 5.10 -23.16
CA ASN A 236 -11.29 4.64 -23.87
C ASN A 236 -11.61 3.15 -23.67
N LEU A 237 -11.48 2.68 -22.42
CA LEU A 237 -11.79 1.30 -22.03
C LEU A 237 -13.24 1.16 -21.47
N LEU A 238 -14.07 2.18 -21.70
CA LEU A 238 -15.48 2.29 -21.27
C LEU A 238 -16.34 2.76 -22.44
#